data_AF-A0A0G2EIB6-F1
#
_entry.id   AF-A0A0G2EIB6-F1
#
_cell.length_a   1.000
_cell.length_b   1.000
_cell.length_c   1.000
_cell.angle_alpha   90.00
_cell.angle_beta   90.00
_cell.angle_gamma   90.00
#
_symmetry.space_group_name_H-M   'P 1'
#
loop_
_entity.id
_entity.type
_entity.pdbx_description
1 polymer ?
#
loop_
_entity_poly.entity_id
_entity_poly.type
_entity_poly.pdbx_seq_one_letter_code
_entity_poly.pdbx_strand_id
1 'polypeptide(L)'
;MYSPQTIMQNETLRRIITWYQRFDLMGGIMSGYETVLGRDWFLACTDYYTQQTRDKPHDVGCKFDERLSLCRLFANDSSTLFARKAKGQISDEVFATECMALDKRIDEWLEQLDPSLTDPAKHVTNFDGCPPREADDVVDPYDPQFIYGEELFPMNIVFIDYWAIALMFKMQLCNVFEREPAPEVQKIAYDICKMFESLEMYTNGPAGIVIEASAALGMGVVHLPRDEKHITWGRRKFAKVEAQG
;
A
#
# COMPACT_ATOMS: atom_id res chain seq x y z
N MET A 1 11.77 26.36 -11.40
CA MET A 1 10.80 25.27 -11.62
C MET A 1 11.47 23.99 -11.14
N TYR A 2 10.80 23.17 -10.34
CA TYR A 2 11.39 21.92 -9.84
C TYR A 2 11.41 20.85 -10.94
N SER A 3 12.42 19.99 -10.91
CA SER A 3 12.55 18.78 -11.73
C SER A 3 12.57 17.55 -10.82
N PRO A 4 12.35 16.33 -11.37
CA PRO A 4 12.46 15.10 -10.59
C PRO A 4 13.75 14.97 -9.80
N GLN A 5 14.89 15.44 -10.32
CA GLN A 5 16.19 15.32 -9.64
C GLN A 5 16.40 16.44 -8.61
N THR A 6 16.01 17.67 -8.92
CA THR A 6 16.25 18.82 -8.04
C THR A 6 15.34 18.80 -6.82
N ILE A 7 14.13 18.26 -6.93
CA ILE A 7 13.22 18.12 -5.78
C ILE A 7 13.79 17.17 -4.72
N MET A 8 14.55 16.16 -5.14
CA MET A 8 15.15 15.16 -4.25
C MET A 8 16.31 15.71 -3.41
N GLN A 9 16.84 16.89 -3.73
CA GLN A 9 17.97 17.48 -3.01
C GLN A 9 17.55 18.13 -1.68
N ASN A 10 16.27 18.43 -1.49
CA ASN A 10 15.76 19.08 -0.28
C ASN A 10 14.81 18.15 0.49
N GLU A 11 15.03 17.98 1.79
CA GLU A 11 14.24 17.06 2.62
C GLU A 11 12.74 17.40 2.68
N THR A 12 12.41 18.67 2.88
CA THR A 12 11.02 19.13 2.92
C THR A 12 10.33 18.84 1.60
N LEU A 13 11.00 19.12 0.47
CA LEU A 13 10.45 18.85 -0.84
C LEU A 13 10.30 17.35 -1.14
N ARG A 14 11.21 16.50 -0.63
CA ARG A 14 11.07 15.03 -0.69
C ARG A 14 9.79 14.55 0.00
N ARG A 15 9.48 15.10 1.19
CA ARG A 15 8.23 14.76 1.91
C ARG A 15 7.00 15.23 1.13
N ILE A 16 7.05 16.40 0.51
CA ILE A 16 5.94 16.93 -0.30
C ILE A 16 5.70 16.06 -1.55
N ILE A 17 6.75 15.70 -2.29
CA ILE A 17 6.58 14.91 -3.52
C ILE A 17 6.13 13.49 -3.23
N THR A 18 6.61 12.86 -2.16
CA THR A 18 6.17 11.52 -1.75
C THR A 18 4.71 11.51 -1.31
N TRP A 19 4.26 12.54 -0.60
CA TRP A 19 2.84 12.76 -0.31
C TRP A 19 2.03 12.95 -1.59
N TYR A 20 2.47 13.83 -2.50
CA TYR A 20 1.76 14.10 -3.75
C TYR A 20 1.67 12.86 -4.67
N GLN A 21 2.74 12.08 -4.79
CA GLN A 21 2.75 10.80 -5.52
C GLN A 21 1.67 9.85 -5.04
N ARG A 22 1.46 9.78 -3.71
CA ARG A 22 0.42 8.93 -3.13
C ARG A 22 -0.98 9.40 -3.53
N PHE A 23 -1.25 10.70 -3.44
CA PHE A 23 -2.53 11.27 -3.86
C PHE A 23 -2.78 11.11 -5.35
N ASP A 24 -1.76 11.35 -6.18
CA ASP A 24 -1.84 11.26 -7.63
C ASP A 24 -2.09 9.82 -8.09
N LEU A 25 -1.42 8.84 -7.47
CA LEU A 25 -1.70 7.42 -7.69
C LEU A 25 -3.16 7.09 -7.35
N MET A 26 -3.62 7.46 -6.15
CA MET A 26 -5.00 7.19 -5.73
C MET A 26 -6.03 7.84 -6.68
N GLY A 27 -5.80 9.11 -7.04
CA GLY A 27 -6.67 9.84 -7.96
C GLY A 27 -6.71 9.21 -9.35
N GLY A 28 -5.55 8.87 -9.93
CA GLY A 28 -5.46 8.20 -11.22
C GLY A 28 -6.17 6.84 -11.20
N ILE A 29 -5.86 6.02 -10.20
CA ILE A 29 -6.44 4.68 -10.03
C ILE A 29 -7.97 4.74 -9.92
N MET A 30 -8.50 5.57 -9.00
CA MET A 30 -9.95 5.63 -8.75
C MET A 30 -10.74 6.18 -9.93
N SER A 31 -10.13 7.07 -10.70
CA SER A 31 -10.78 7.72 -11.85
C SER A 31 -10.60 6.95 -13.16
N GLY A 32 -9.74 5.92 -13.19
CA GLY A 32 -9.37 5.19 -14.41
C GLY A 32 -8.51 6.01 -15.38
N TYR A 33 -7.92 7.12 -14.92
CA TYR A 33 -7.02 7.97 -15.69
C TYR A 33 -5.56 7.74 -15.30
N GLU A 34 -4.64 8.21 -16.15
CA GLU A 34 -3.21 8.21 -15.82
C GLU A 34 -2.92 9.16 -14.66
N THR A 35 -1.82 8.90 -13.95
CA THR A 35 -1.24 9.84 -12.99
C THR A 35 -0.84 11.14 -13.69
N VAL A 36 -0.98 12.27 -12.99
CA VAL A 36 -0.50 13.57 -13.47
C VAL A 36 1.02 13.60 -13.50
N LEU A 37 1.68 12.99 -12.52
CA LEU A 37 3.11 12.81 -12.51
C LEU A 37 3.52 11.76 -13.54
N GLY A 38 4.53 12.12 -14.32
CA GLY A 38 5.27 11.17 -15.14
C GLY A 38 6.04 10.16 -14.30
N ARG A 39 6.34 9.01 -14.91
CA ARG A 39 7.14 7.93 -14.32
C ARG A 39 8.51 8.39 -13.82
N ASP A 40 9.08 9.42 -14.44
CA ASP A 40 10.37 10.02 -14.07
C ASP A 40 10.38 10.58 -12.63
N TRP A 41 9.25 11.07 -12.12
CA TRP A 41 9.12 11.51 -10.73
C TRP A 41 9.19 10.34 -9.74
N PHE A 42 8.55 9.21 -10.07
CA PHE A 42 8.59 7.99 -9.26
C PHE A 42 9.97 7.34 -9.28
N LEU A 43 10.59 7.29 -10.47
CA LEU A 43 11.96 6.80 -10.63
C LEU A 43 12.97 7.63 -9.84
N ALA A 44 12.93 8.96 -9.93
CA ALA A 44 13.86 9.81 -9.19
C ALA A 44 13.76 9.61 -7.66
N CYS A 45 12.54 9.38 -7.15
CA CYS A 45 12.35 9.02 -5.74
C CYS A 45 12.96 7.66 -5.40
N THR A 46 12.69 6.66 -6.23
CA THR A 46 13.18 5.29 -6.05
C THR A 46 14.71 5.22 -6.12
N ASP A 47 15.32 5.86 -7.11
CA ASP A 47 16.77 5.90 -7.28
C ASP A 47 17.45 6.58 -6.09
N TYR A 48 16.88 7.68 -5.60
CA TYR A 48 17.37 8.38 -4.41
C TYR A 48 17.36 7.46 -3.18
N TYR A 49 16.22 6.83 -2.85
CA TYR A 49 16.11 6.01 -1.65
C TYR A 49 16.88 4.68 -1.76
N THR A 50 17.02 4.14 -2.97
CA THR A 50 17.92 3.01 -3.24
C THR A 50 19.36 3.40 -2.96
N GLN A 51 19.80 4.58 -3.41
CA GLN A 51 21.13 5.07 -3.11
C GLN A 51 21.32 5.34 -1.60
N GLN A 52 20.33 5.94 -0.93
CA GLN A 52 20.38 6.16 0.51
C GLN A 52 20.52 4.85 1.30
N THR A 53 19.82 3.79 0.91
CA THR A 53 19.90 2.47 1.55
C THR A 53 21.27 1.83 1.32
N ARG A 54 21.86 2.01 0.13
CA ARG A 54 23.24 1.54 -0.15
C ARG A 54 24.29 2.28 0.67
N ASP A 55 24.14 3.60 0.79
CA ASP A 55 25.10 4.45 1.52
C ASP A 55 24.96 4.32 3.04
N LYS A 56 23.77 3.93 3.52
CA LYS A 56 23.44 3.76 4.94
C LYS A 56 22.75 2.40 5.19
N PRO A 57 23.46 1.28 5.02
CA PRO A 57 22.85 -0.06 5.05
C PRO A 57 22.29 -0.48 6.43
N HIS A 58 22.65 0.23 7.50
CA HIS A 58 22.13 0.00 8.85
C HIS A 58 21.03 0.99 9.26
N ASP A 59 20.71 1.97 8.41
CA ASP A 59 19.61 2.91 8.64
C ASP A 59 18.30 2.27 8.18
N VAL A 60 17.55 1.75 9.15
CA VAL A 60 16.25 1.10 8.93
C VAL A 60 15.23 2.07 8.32
N GLY A 61 15.33 3.37 8.63
CA GLY A 61 14.46 4.39 8.03
C GLY A 61 14.66 4.51 6.52
N CYS A 62 15.91 4.48 6.06
CA CYS A 62 16.21 4.49 4.63
C CYS A 62 15.61 3.28 3.91
N LYS A 63 15.62 2.10 4.55
CA LYS A 63 15.02 0.88 4.00
C LYS A 63 13.50 0.99 3.88
N PHE A 64 12.81 1.60 4.85
CA PHE A 64 11.36 1.86 4.76
C PHE A 64 11.03 2.75 3.56
N ASP A 65 11.74 3.87 3.42
CA ASP A 65 11.52 4.80 2.31
C ASP A 65 11.81 4.16 0.94
N GLU A 66 12.84 3.32 0.85
CA GLU A 66 13.12 2.53 -0.36
C GLU A 66 11.94 1.61 -0.68
N ARG A 67 11.43 0.86 0.29
CA ARG A 67 10.30 -0.05 0.08
C ARG A 67 9.02 0.68 -0.35
N LEU A 68 8.69 1.81 0.28
CA LEU A 68 7.55 2.64 -0.10
C LEU A 68 7.71 3.23 -1.51
N SER A 69 8.90 3.72 -1.86
CA SER A 69 9.15 4.30 -3.20
C SER A 69 9.08 3.24 -4.31
N LEU A 70 9.64 2.05 -4.09
CA LEU A 70 9.51 0.90 -4.99
C LEU A 70 8.06 0.50 -5.20
N CYS A 71 7.27 0.48 -4.12
CA CYS A 71 5.85 0.16 -4.17
C CYS A 71 5.06 1.17 -5.03
N ARG A 72 5.33 2.47 -4.85
CA ARG A 72 4.71 3.55 -5.65
C ARG A 72 5.13 3.52 -7.12
N LEU A 73 6.40 3.21 -7.39
CA LEU A 73 6.87 3.01 -8.76
C LEU A 73 6.15 1.84 -9.44
N PHE A 74 5.95 0.73 -8.72
CA PHE A 74 5.17 -0.39 -9.23
C PHE A 74 3.73 0.02 -9.56
N ALA A 75 3.07 0.76 -8.66
CA ALA A 75 1.71 1.24 -8.91
C ALA A 75 1.62 2.15 -10.15
N ASN A 76 2.61 3.02 -10.35
CA ASN A 76 2.71 3.87 -11.54
C ASN A 76 2.94 3.03 -12.82
N ASP A 77 3.86 2.05 -12.77
CA ASP A 77 4.13 1.13 -13.89
C ASP A 77 2.85 0.38 -14.29
N SER A 78 2.10 -0.14 -13.30
CA SER A 78 0.81 -0.80 -13.50
C SER A 78 -0.21 0.13 -14.14
N SER A 79 -0.49 1.29 -13.53
CA SER A 79 -1.46 2.25 -14.06
C SER A 79 -1.14 2.67 -15.50
N THR A 80 0.13 2.94 -15.79
CA THR A 80 0.61 3.29 -17.12
C THR A 80 0.38 2.16 -18.12
N LEU A 81 0.64 0.90 -17.74
CA LEU A 81 0.41 -0.26 -18.60
C LEU A 81 -1.07 -0.38 -19.01
N PHE A 82 -1.99 -0.35 -18.05
CA PHE A 82 -3.42 -0.46 -18.33
C PHE A 82 -3.93 0.73 -19.16
N ALA A 83 -3.46 1.95 -18.89
CA ALA A 83 -3.83 3.13 -19.68
C ALA A 83 -3.34 3.04 -21.13
N ARG A 84 -2.08 2.63 -21.36
CA ARG A 84 -1.54 2.39 -22.70
C ARG A 84 -2.36 1.34 -23.46
N LYS A 85 -2.78 0.27 -22.77
CA LYS A 85 -3.66 -0.75 -23.35
C LYS A 85 -5.02 -0.19 -23.73
N ALA A 86 -5.68 0.55 -22.84
CA ALA A 86 -6.98 1.17 -23.09
C ALA A 86 -6.95 2.17 -24.26
N LYS A 87 -5.82 2.85 -24.46
CA LYS A 87 -5.59 3.77 -25.59
C LYS A 87 -5.17 3.07 -26.90
N GLY A 88 -5.05 1.74 -26.92
CA GLY A 88 -4.61 0.98 -28.09
C GLY A 88 -3.15 1.23 -28.50
N GLN A 89 -2.31 1.70 -27.57
CA GLN A 89 -0.90 2.04 -27.84
C GLN A 89 0.04 0.83 -27.83
N ILE A 90 -0.44 -0.34 -27.36
CA ILE A 90 0.30 -1.59 -27.28
C ILE A 90 -0.56 -2.77 -27.75
N SER A 91 0.08 -3.80 -28.32
CA SER A 91 -0.61 -5.04 -28.71
C SER A 91 -1.02 -5.88 -27.49
N ASP A 92 -1.91 -6.84 -27.70
CA ASP A 92 -2.27 -7.83 -26.67
C ASP A 92 -1.06 -8.64 -26.19
N GLU A 93 -0.13 -8.99 -27.08
CA GLU A 93 1.06 -9.78 -26.73
C GLU A 93 2.02 -8.99 -25.84
N VAL A 94 2.23 -7.71 -26.17
CA VAL A 94 3.06 -6.81 -25.35
C VAL A 94 2.40 -6.60 -23.98
N PHE A 95 1.09 -6.36 -23.96
CA PHE A 95 0.34 -6.18 -22.72
C PHE A 95 0.42 -7.43 -21.83
N ALA A 96 0.17 -8.62 -22.37
CA ALA A 96 0.26 -9.87 -21.61
C ALA A 96 1.68 -10.10 -21.05
N THR A 97 2.72 -9.83 -21.84
CA THR A 97 4.12 -9.96 -21.41
C THR A 97 4.45 -8.99 -20.27
N GLU A 98 4.06 -7.72 -20.40
CA GLU A 98 4.29 -6.71 -19.34
C GLU A 98 3.46 -7.03 -18.07
N CYS A 99 2.23 -7.52 -18.20
CA CYS A 99 1.43 -7.99 -17.07
C CYS A 99 2.12 -9.14 -16.32
N MET A 100 2.64 -10.15 -17.02
CA MET A 100 3.37 -11.26 -16.39
C MET A 100 4.63 -10.78 -15.67
N ALA A 101 5.34 -9.81 -16.24
CA ALA A 101 6.52 -9.23 -15.60
C ALA A 101 6.17 -8.45 -14.32
N LEU A 102 5.06 -7.71 -14.32
CA LEU A 102 4.56 -7.02 -13.12
C LEU A 102 4.04 -8.00 -12.07
N ASP A 103 3.29 -9.03 -12.45
CA ASP A 103 2.79 -10.03 -11.51
C ASP A 103 3.93 -10.77 -10.80
N LYS A 104 4.98 -11.12 -11.54
CA LYS A 104 6.19 -11.65 -10.94
C LYS A 104 6.86 -10.67 -9.96
N ARG A 105 6.97 -9.39 -10.34
CA ARG A 105 7.58 -8.36 -9.48
C ARG A 105 6.82 -8.16 -8.16
N ILE A 106 5.48 -8.22 -8.18
CA ILE A 106 4.69 -8.03 -6.96
C ILE A 106 4.79 -9.27 -6.05
N ASP A 107 4.86 -10.48 -6.61
CA ASP A 107 4.99 -11.71 -5.85
C ASP A 107 6.38 -11.82 -5.19
N GLU A 108 7.45 -11.46 -5.92
CA GLU A 108 8.83 -11.49 -5.40
C GLU A 108 9.13 -10.35 -4.40
N TRP A 109 8.25 -9.35 -4.28
CA TRP A 109 8.51 -8.15 -3.48
C TRP A 109 8.76 -8.47 -1.99
N LEU A 110 7.96 -9.38 -1.43
CA LEU A 110 8.08 -9.80 -0.02
C LEU A 110 9.37 -10.59 0.23
N GLU A 111 9.80 -11.39 -0.75
CA GLU A 111 11.01 -12.20 -0.67
C GLU A 111 12.29 -11.34 -0.67
N GLN A 112 12.19 -10.11 -1.17
CA GLN A 112 13.29 -9.14 -1.25
C GLN A 112 13.38 -8.22 -0.02
N LEU A 113 12.58 -8.46 1.03
CA LEU A 113 12.67 -7.71 2.26
C LEU A 113 13.98 -8.00 2.99
N ASP A 114 14.64 -6.93 3.43
CA ASP A 114 15.80 -7.05 4.29
C ASP A 114 15.37 -7.67 5.64
N PRO A 115 16.09 -8.68 6.17
CA PRO A 115 15.74 -9.30 7.45
C PRO A 115 15.60 -8.31 8.61
N SER A 116 16.29 -7.16 8.57
CA SER A 116 16.16 -6.12 9.59
C SER A 116 14.78 -5.45 9.63
N LEU A 117 13.94 -5.66 8.60
CA LEU A 117 12.58 -5.13 8.51
C LEU A 117 11.52 -6.13 8.97
N THR A 118 11.91 -7.37 9.30
CA THR A 118 10.95 -8.46 9.53
C THR A 118 11.21 -9.21 10.83
N ASP A 119 11.97 -8.63 11.78
CA ASP A 119 12.27 -9.24 13.07
C ASP A 119 10.98 -9.61 13.84
N PRO A 120 10.67 -10.91 14.02
CA PRO A 120 9.45 -11.34 14.69
C PRO A 120 9.39 -10.92 16.17
N ALA A 121 10.53 -10.63 16.81
CA ALA A 121 10.56 -10.14 18.18
C ALA A 121 9.91 -8.76 18.34
N LYS A 122 9.71 -8.04 17.23
CA LYS A 122 9.12 -6.70 17.18
C LYS A 122 7.62 -6.70 16.92
N HIS A 123 6.98 -7.86 16.86
CA HIS A 123 5.53 -7.93 16.80
C HIS A 123 4.88 -7.48 18.12
N VAL A 124 3.76 -6.76 18.00
CA VAL A 124 2.94 -6.40 19.15
C VAL A 124 2.23 -7.64 19.65
N THR A 125 2.61 -8.13 20.82
CA THR A 125 2.04 -9.33 21.43
C THR A 125 1.07 -9.03 22.58
N ASN A 126 1.10 -7.81 23.10
CA ASN A 126 0.26 -7.38 24.21
C ASN A 126 -0.85 -6.43 23.73
N PHE A 127 -2.10 -6.83 23.94
CA PHE A 127 -3.31 -6.06 23.64
C PHE A 127 -4.14 -5.79 24.91
N ASP A 128 -3.51 -5.84 26.09
CA ASP A 128 -4.15 -5.55 27.37
C ASP A 128 -4.73 -4.12 27.37
N GLY A 129 -6.02 -4.01 27.74
CA GLY A 129 -6.73 -2.74 27.76
C GLY A 129 -7.29 -2.29 26.41
N CYS A 130 -7.07 -3.04 25.33
CA CYS A 130 -7.81 -2.83 24.08
C CYS A 130 -9.30 -3.15 24.27
N PRO A 131 -10.21 -2.45 23.56
CA PRO A 131 -11.63 -2.78 23.58
C PRO A 131 -11.90 -4.24 23.24
N PRO A 132 -12.96 -4.88 23.78
CA PRO A 132 -13.34 -6.21 23.35
C PRO A 132 -13.87 -6.21 21.92
N ARG A 133 -13.77 -7.36 21.25
CA ARG A 133 -14.39 -7.56 19.94
C ARG A 133 -15.91 -7.49 20.01
N GLU A 134 -16.52 -6.85 19.02
CA GLU A 134 -17.97 -6.80 18.82
C GLU A 134 -18.43 -7.94 17.90
N ALA A 135 -19.69 -8.35 18.01
CA ALA A 135 -20.24 -9.45 17.21
C ALA A 135 -20.28 -9.14 15.70
N ASP A 136 -20.33 -7.85 15.36
CA ASP A 136 -20.34 -7.34 13.99
C ASP A 136 -18.94 -7.00 13.45
N ASP A 137 -17.88 -7.31 14.20
CA ASP A 137 -16.51 -7.19 13.69
C ASP A 137 -16.27 -8.16 12.54
N VAL A 138 -15.64 -7.65 11.49
CA VAL A 138 -15.31 -8.39 10.26
C VAL A 138 -13.95 -9.07 10.38
N VAL A 139 -13.02 -8.48 11.11
CA VAL A 139 -11.64 -8.95 11.29
C VAL A 139 -11.30 -9.07 12.77
N ASP A 140 -10.19 -9.75 13.06
CA ASP A 140 -9.62 -9.81 14.40
C ASP A 140 -8.36 -8.94 14.46
N PRO A 141 -8.39 -7.78 15.16
CA PRO A 141 -7.24 -6.89 15.22
C PRO A 141 -6.16 -7.33 16.22
N TYR A 142 -6.42 -8.31 17.09
CA TYR A 142 -5.58 -8.66 18.23
C TYR A 142 -4.67 -9.87 17.95
N ASP A 143 -4.15 -9.96 16.73
CA ASP A 143 -3.22 -11.02 16.33
C ASP A 143 -1.78 -10.65 16.72
N PRO A 144 -1.15 -11.42 17.65
CA PRO A 144 0.17 -11.12 18.19
C PRO A 144 1.32 -11.26 17.20
N GLN A 145 1.08 -11.72 15.96
CA GLN A 145 2.09 -11.90 14.92
C GLN A 145 1.83 -11.04 13.68
N PHE A 146 0.96 -10.05 13.79
CA PHE A 146 0.45 -9.33 12.62
C PHE A 146 1.01 -7.92 12.46
N ILE A 147 0.97 -7.10 13.52
CA ILE A 147 1.51 -5.73 13.47
C ILE A 147 2.86 -5.64 14.18
N TYR A 148 3.70 -4.75 13.68
CA TYR A 148 4.98 -4.38 14.29
C TYR A 148 4.82 -3.19 15.22
N GLY A 149 5.52 -3.24 16.35
CA GLY A 149 5.65 -2.12 17.28
C GLY A 149 6.98 -1.38 17.12
N GLU A 150 7.21 -0.43 18.02
CA GLU A 150 8.52 0.24 18.21
C GLU A 150 9.14 0.75 16.90
N GLU A 151 10.42 0.46 16.66
CA GLU A 151 11.16 0.92 15.49
C GLU A 151 10.71 0.29 14.17
N LEU A 152 10.01 -0.85 14.21
CA LEU A 152 9.47 -1.52 13.02
C LEU A 152 8.03 -1.13 12.71
N PHE A 153 7.41 -0.27 13.52
CA PHE A 153 6.05 0.24 13.27
C PHE A 153 5.80 0.74 11.83
N PRO A 154 6.74 1.46 11.17
CA PRO A 154 6.55 1.88 9.77
C PRO A 154 6.30 0.74 8.79
N MET A 155 6.71 -0.50 9.10
CA MET A 155 6.41 -1.66 8.26
C MET A 155 4.91 -1.94 8.12
N ASN A 156 4.10 -1.57 9.11
CA ASN A 156 2.65 -1.72 9.01
C ASN A 156 2.09 -0.88 7.83
N ILE A 157 2.66 0.31 7.61
CA ILE A 157 2.30 1.18 6.48
C ILE A 157 2.88 0.66 5.17
N VAL A 158 4.12 0.17 5.20
CA VAL A 158 4.72 -0.49 4.04
C VAL A 158 3.85 -1.67 3.58
N PHE A 159 3.42 -2.54 4.49
CA PHE A 159 2.57 -3.69 4.15
C PHE A 159 1.19 -3.28 3.68
N ILE A 160 0.52 -2.33 4.35
CA ILE A 160 -0.84 -1.95 3.95
C ILE A 160 -0.86 -1.26 2.57
N ASP A 161 0.14 -0.41 2.27
CA ASP A 161 0.27 0.21 0.94
C ASP A 161 0.62 -0.85 -0.12
N TYR A 162 1.53 -1.78 0.19
CA TYR A 162 1.86 -2.90 -0.70
C TYR A 162 0.64 -3.76 -1.02
N TRP A 163 -0.11 -4.17 0.01
CA TRP A 163 -1.32 -4.98 -0.17
C TRP A 163 -2.39 -4.25 -0.97
N ALA A 164 -2.60 -2.95 -0.73
CA ALA A 164 -3.55 -2.17 -1.51
C ALA A 164 -3.20 -2.14 -3.00
N ILE A 165 -1.91 -1.96 -3.32
CA ILE A 165 -1.40 -1.92 -4.69
C ILE A 165 -1.45 -3.32 -5.33
N ALA A 166 -1.10 -4.37 -4.59
CA ALA A 166 -1.17 -5.75 -5.05
C ALA A 166 -2.62 -6.17 -5.33
N LEU A 167 -3.55 -5.86 -4.42
CA LEU A 167 -4.98 -6.13 -4.56
C LEU A 167 -5.53 -5.45 -5.82
N MET A 168 -5.26 -4.15 -5.98
CA MET A 168 -5.68 -3.40 -7.17
C MET A 168 -5.17 -4.06 -8.45
N PHE A 169 -3.87 -4.32 -8.54
CA PHE A 169 -3.27 -4.90 -9.74
C PHE A 169 -3.86 -6.29 -10.06
N LYS A 170 -3.95 -7.18 -9.06
CA LYS A 170 -4.49 -8.53 -9.25
C LYS A 170 -5.98 -8.51 -9.62
N MET A 171 -6.77 -7.58 -9.06
CA MET A 171 -8.17 -7.39 -9.46
C MET A 171 -8.30 -6.85 -10.89
N GLN A 172 -7.43 -5.93 -11.32
CA GLN A 172 -7.39 -5.46 -12.70
C GLN A 172 -7.03 -6.58 -13.68
N LEU A 173 -6.08 -7.46 -13.33
CA LEU A 173 -5.77 -8.65 -14.13
C LEU A 173 -6.99 -9.58 -14.22
N CYS A 174 -7.68 -9.83 -13.12
CA CYS A 174 -8.90 -10.65 -13.11
C CYS A 174 -9.96 -10.07 -14.05
N ASN A 175 -10.18 -8.76 -14.01
CA ASN A 175 -11.13 -8.08 -14.90
C ASN A 175 -10.74 -8.18 -16.38
N VAL A 176 -9.47 -7.94 -16.72
CA VAL A 176 -9.02 -7.96 -18.12
C VAL A 176 -9.00 -9.36 -18.72
N PHE A 177 -8.68 -10.37 -17.92
CA PHE A 177 -8.68 -11.76 -18.37
C PHE A 177 -10.00 -12.50 -18.11
N GLU A 178 -11.03 -11.79 -17.65
CA GLU A 178 -12.36 -12.34 -17.33
C GLU A 178 -12.29 -13.56 -16.39
N ARG A 179 -11.49 -13.44 -15.32
CA ARG A 179 -11.28 -14.48 -14.31
C ARG A 179 -11.90 -14.08 -12.98
N GLU A 180 -12.42 -15.07 -12.27
CA GLU A 180 -12.79 -14.88 -10.88
C GLU A 180 -11.53 -14.70 -10.03
N PRO A 181 -11.52 -13.75 -9.07
CA PRO A 181 -10.42 -13.59 -8.14
C PRO A 181 -10.17 -14.88 -7.34
N ALA A 182 -8.91 -15.30 -7.28
CA ALA A 182 -8.53 -16.42 -6.44
C ALA A 182 -8.72 -16.08 -4.94
N PRO A 183 -8.93 -17.07 -4.05
CA PRO A 183 -9.10 -16.83 -2.62
C PRO A 183 -7.98 -16.00 -1.98
N GLU A 184 -6.76 -16.11 -2.51
CA GLU A 184 -5.59 -15.35 -2.06
C GLU A 184 -5.76 -13.85 -2.31
N VAL A 185 -6.41 -13.46 -3.41
CA VAL A 185 -6.71 -12.04 -3.71
C VAL A 185 -7.72 -11.50 -2.71
N GLN A 186 -8.74 -12.30 -2.38
CA GLN A 186 -9.72 -11.93 -1.36
C GLN A 186 -9.08 -11.84 0.03
N LYS A 187 -8.12 -12.72 0.35
CA LYS A 187 -7.35 -12.66 1.60
C LYS A 187 -6.63 -11.31 1.76
N ILE A 188 -6.05 -10.76 0.68
CA ILE A 188 -5.39 -9.45 0.73
C ILE A 188 -6.37 -8.36 1.18
N ALA A 189 -7.63 -8.38 0.70
CA ALA A 189 -8.64 -7.40 1.13
C ALA A 189 -8.93 -7.49 2.64
N TYR A 190 -9.02 -8.71 3.19
CA TYR A 190 -9.16 -8.92 4.63
C TYR A 190 -7.91 -8.53 5.42
N ASP A 191 -6.71 -8.80 4.92
CA ASP A 191 -5.44 -8.41 5.56
C ASP A 191 -5.31 -6.88 5.65
N ILE A 192 -5.72 -6.13 4.61
CA ILE A 192 -5.80 -4.66 4.64
C ILE A 192 -6.77 -4.20 5.73
N CYS A 193 -7.97 -4.78 5.77
CA CYS A 193 -9.00 -4.41 6.75
C CYS A 193 -8.54 -4.71 8.18
N LYS A 194 -7.89 -5.85 8.39
CA LYS A 194 -7.28 -6.25 9.65
C LYS A 194 -6.17 -5.29 10.05
N MET A 195 -5.27 -4.93 9.13
CA MET A 195 -4.17 -4.01 9.41
C MET A 195 -4.68 -2.63 9.81
N PHE A 196 -5.67 -2.12 9.09
CA PHE A 196 -6.31 -0.86 9.45
C PHE A 196 -6.90 -0.92 10.87
N GLU A 197 -7.66 -1.97 11.19
CA GLU A 197 -8.28 -2.09 12.51
C GLU A 197 -7.25 -2.33 13.63
N SER A 198 -6.20 -3.10 13.38
CA SER A 198 -5.09 -3.27 14.31
C SER A 198 -4.36 -1.94 14.57
N LEU A 199 -4.13 -1.12 13.54
CA LEU A 199 -3.55 0.22 13.68
C LEU A 199 -4.45 1.18 14.45
N GLU A 200 -5.76 1.09 14.24
CA GLU A 200 -6.76 1.86 14.98
C GLU A 200 -6.75 1.54 16.48
N MET A 201 -6.62 0.24 16.82
CA MET A 201 -6.66 -0.23 18.20
C MET A 201 -5.31 -0.10 18.93
N TYR A 202 -4.22 0.11 18.19
CA TYR A 202 -2.88 0.22 18.75
C TYR A 202 -2.60 1.61 19.32
N THR A 203 -2.65 1.73 20.64
CA THR A 203 -2.56 3.01 21.38
C THR A 203 -1.19 3.67 21.35
N ASN A 204 -0.13 2.92 21.06
CA ASN A 204 1.24 3.45 20.99
C ASN A 204 1.65 3.89 19.57
N GLY A 205 0.71 3.89 18.61
CA GLY A 205 0.94 4.36 17.24
C GLY A 205 1.07 5.89 17.16
N PRO A 206 1.67 6.42 16.09
CA PRO A 206 1.73 7.86 15.86
C PRO A 206 0.32 8.42 15.59
N ALA A 207 0.11 9.68 15.99
CA ALA A 207 -1.14 10.38 15.68
C ALA A 207 -1.36 10.48 14.17
N GLY A 208 -2.61 10.29 13.73
CA GLY A 208 -2.99 10.37 12.31
C GLY A 208 -2.70 9.11 11.50
N ILE A 209 -2.23 8.01 12.12
CA ILE A 209 -1.94 6.76 11.39
C ILE A 209 -3.17 6.19 10.66
N VAL A 210 -4.36 6.40 11.23
CA VAL A 210 -5.63 5.95 10.64
C VAL A 210 -5.95 6.75 9.36
N ILE A 211 -5.61 8.05 9.34
CA ILE A 211 -5.71 8.89 8.14
C ILE A 211 -4.72 8.39 7.10
N GLU A 212 -3.49 8.09 7.54
CA GLU A 212 -2.48 7.53 6.66
C GLU A 212 -2.95 6.20 6.05
N ALA A 213 -3.59 5.31 6.79
CA ALA A 213 -4.07 4.02 6.28
C ALA A 213 -5.39 4.07 5.48
N SER A 214 -6.08 5.22 5.44
CA SER A 214 -7.44 5.34 4.91
C SER A 214 -7.60 4.98 3.43
N ALA A 215 -6.62 5.34 2.60
CA ALA A 215 -6.60 5.00 1.17
C ALA A 215 -6.58 3.47 0.95
N ALA A 216 -5.77 2.77 1.72
CA ALA A 216 -5.69 1.32 1.68
C ALA A 216 -6.98 0.68 2.20
N LEU A 217 -7.57 1.18 3.31
CA LEU A 217 -8.89 0.74 3.78
C LEU A 217 -9.94 0.81 2.67
N GLY A 218 -9.94 1.89 1.89
CA GLY A 218 -10.79 2.03 0.70
C GLY A 218 -10.66 0.85 -0.25
N MET A 219 -9.43 0.50 -0.62
CA MET A 219 -9.15 -0.63 -1.50
C MET A 219 -9.59 -1.96 -0.87
N GLY A 220 -9.37 -2.18 0.42
CA GLY A 220 -9.83 -3.40 1.10
C GLY A 220 -11.36 -3.52 1.11
N VAL A 221 -12.06 -2.49 1.55
CA VAL A 221 -13.51 -2.50 1.76
C VAL A 221 -14.28 -2.74 0.46
N VAL A 222 -13.87 -2.15 -0.66
CA VAL A 222 -14.61 -2.31 -1.94
C VAL A 222 -14.58 -3.75 -2.46
N HIS A 223 -13.64 -4.57 -1.97
CA HIS A 223 -13.46 -5.97 -2.34
C HIS A 223 -13.97 -6.95 -1.26
N LEU A 224 -14.57 -6.47 -0.18
CA LEU A 224 -15.28 -7.32 0.79
C LEU A 224 -16.66 -7.75 0.25
N PRO A 225 -17.27 -8.81 0.84
CA PRO A 225 -18.67 -9.16 0.58
C PRO A 225 -19.61 -7.96 0.74
N ARG A 226 -20.67 -7.90 -0.09
CA ARG A 226 -21.66 -6.81 -0.07
C ARG A 226 -22.85 -7.06 0.86
N ASP A 227 -22.65 -7.86 1.90
CA ASP A 227 -23.69 -8.06 2.92
C ASP A 227 -23.73 -6.89 3.93
N GLU A 228 -24.82 -6.84 4.70
CA GLU A 228 -25.08 -5.75 5.65
C GLU A 228 -23.99 -5.62 6.72
N LYS A 229 -23.38 -6.74 7.15
CA LYS A 229 -22.34 -6.75 8.18
C LYS A 229 -21.09 -6.03 7.66
N HIS A 230 -20.57 -6.41 6.49
CA HIS A 230 -19.37 -5.81 5.93
C HIS A 230 -19.56 -4.35 5.52
N ILE A 231 -20.73 -4.01 4.93
CA ILE A 231 -21.07 -2.62 4.58
C ILE A 231 -21.13 -1.74 5.82
N THR A 232 -21.79 -2.21 6.88
CA THR A 232 -21.92 -1.44 8.13
C THR A 232 -20.57 -1.28 8.81
N TRP A 233 -19.76 -2.35 8.89
CA TRP A 233 -18.39 -2.28 9.41
C TRP A 233 -17.56 -1.24 8.64
N GLY A 234 -17.56 -1.28 7.31
CA GLY A 234 -16.83 -0.33 6.47
C GLY A 234 -17.25 1.12 6.71
N ARG A 235 -18.56 1.39 6.80
CA ARG A 235 -19.09 2.73 7.12
C ARG A 235 -18.60 3.23 8.48
N ARG A 236 -18.60 2.37 9.51
CA ARG A 236 -18.07 2.73 10.84
C ARG A 236 -16.59 3.09 10.77
N LYS A 237 -15.78 2.34 10.01
CA LYS A 237 -14.36 2.63 9.84
C LYS A 237 -14.12 3.96 9.12
N PHE A 238 -14.85 4.25 8.04
CA PHE A 238 -14.76 5.55 7.35
C PHE A 238 -15.19 6.72 8.23
N ALA A 239 -16.28 6.58 9.00
CA ALA A 239 -16.71 7.62 9.95
C ALA A 239 -15.62 7.93 10.99
N LYS A 240 -14.84 6.93 11.41
CA LYS A 240 -13.69 7.12 12.30
C LYS A 240 -12.53 7.85 11.62
N VAL A 241 -12.24 7.55 10.34
CA VAL A 241 -11.24 8.31 9.56
C VAL A 241 -11.65 9.78 9.48
N GLU A 242 -12.91 10.05 9.11
CA GLU A 242 -13.44 11.41 8.98
C GLU A 242 -13.41 12.20 10.29
N ALA A 243 -13.63 11.53 11.43
CA ALA A 243 -13.59 12.18 12.73
C ALA A 243 -12.17 12.60 13.19
N GLN A 244 -11.12 12.08 12.56
CA GLN A 244 -9.72 12.38 12.91
C GLN A 244 -9.05 13.40 11.98
N GLY A 245 -9.64 13.69 10.80
CA GLY A 245 -9.15 14.65 9.81
C GLY A 245 -9.90 15.98 9.83
#